data_AF-A0A9D9RM76-F1
#
_entry.id   AF-A0A9D9RM76-F1
#
_cell.length_a   1.000
_cell.length_b   1.000
_cell.length_c   1.000
_cell.angle_alpha   90.00
_cell.angle_beta   90.00
_cell.angle_gamma   90.00
#
_symmetry.space_group_name_H-M   'P 1'
#
loop_
_entity.id
_entity.type
_entity.pdbx_description
1 polymer ?
#
loop_
_entity_poly.entity_id
_entity_poly.type
_entity_poly.pdbx_seq_one_letter_code
_entity_poly.pdbx_strand_id
1 'polypeptide(L)' 'RGLYVALFLFVAIPLPGTGAWTGTLAASILNMDFKKSIIAVMGGVVVAGLLIYLATTGVISAWFAFMN' A
#
# COMPACT_ATOMS: atom_id res chain seq x y z
N ARG A 1 8.39 -1.59 -17.90
CA ARG A 1 8.66 -2.35 -16.64
C ARG A 1 8.59 -1.45 -15.40
N GLY A 2 9.10 -0.22 -15.43
CA GLY A 2 9.04 0.71 -14.29
C GLY A 2 7.63 1.07 -13.79
N LEU A 3 6.63 1.20 -14.67
CA LEU A 3 5.24 1.53 -14.27
C LEU A 3 4.64 0.54 -13.26
N TYR A 4 4.92 -0.75 -13.41
CA TYR A 4 4.42 -1.77 -12.48
C TYR A 4 4.97 -1.54 -11.07
N VAL A 5 6.28 -1.31 -10.98
CA VAL A 5 6.96 -1.06 -9.70
C VAL A 5 6.52 0.27 -9.12
N ALA A 6 6.38 1.32 -9.94
CA ALA A 6 5.90 2.62 -9.51
C ALA A 6 4.47 2.54 -8.95
N LEU A 7 3.56 1.82 -9.62
CA LEU A 7 2.20 1.62 -9.16
C LEU A 7 2.16 0.79 -7.87
N PHE A 8 2.94 -0.30 -7.82
CA PHE A 8 3.07 -1.11 -6.61
C PHE A 8 3.57 -0.28 -5.42
N LEU A 9 4.64 0.50 -5.59
CA LEU A 9 5.20 1.35 -4.55
C LEU A 9 4.23 2.45 -4.14
N PHE A 10 3.56 3.09 -5.10
CA PHE A 10 2.53 4.10 -4.83
C PHE A 10 1.45 3.53 -3.91
N VAL A 11 0.97 2.31 -4.18
CA VAL A 11 -0.05 1.65 -3.35
C VAL A 11 0.52 1.11 -2.02
N ALA A 12 1.77 0.64 -2.01
CA ALA A 12 2.41 0.01 -0.86
C ALA A 12 2.78 0.99 0.25
N ILE A 13 3.06 2.25 -0.08
CA ILE A 13 3.35 3.26 0.93
C ILE A 13 2.02 3.71 1.54
N PRO A 14 1.79 3.51 2.86
CA PRO A 14 0.53 3.84 3.49
C PRO A 14 0.46 5.34 3.82
N LEU A 15 0.13 6.16 2.83
CA LEU A 15 -0.06 7.60 2.94
C LEU A 15 -1.54 7.96 2.73
N PRO A 16 -2.01 9.07 3.32
CA PRO A 16 -3.33 9.60 2.97
C PRO A 16 -3.37 9.93 1.47
N GLY A 17 -4.32 9.32 0.75
CA GLY A 17 -4.47 9.51 -0.70
C GLY A 17 -3.74 8.49 -1.58
N THR A 18 -2.92 7.60 -1.01
CA THR A 18 -2.45 6.40 -1.72
C THR A 18 -3.36 5.20 -1.42
N GLY A 19 -3.29 4.16 -2.25
CA GLY A 19 -4.00 2.90 -2.01
C GLY A 19 -4.71 2.36 -3.24
N ALA A 20 -5.59 1.38 -3.02
CA ALA A 20 -6.22 0.64 -4.12
C ALA A 20 -7.00 1.53 -5.09
N TRP A 21 -7.88 2.38 -4.56
CA TRP A 21 -8.72 3.31 -5.30
C TRP A 21 -7.95 4.35 -6.12
N THR A 22 -6.92 5.00 -5.56
CA THR A 22 -6.09 5.95 -6.32
C THR A 22 -5.08 5.23 -7.22
N GLY A 23 -4.64 4.02 -6.86
CA GLY A 23 -3.79 3.17 -7.68
C GLY A 23 -4.50 2.64 -8.94
N THR A 24 -5.75 2.19 -8.83
CA THR A 24 -6.54 1.78 -10.00
C THR A 24 -6.85 2.96 -10.91
N LEU A 25 -7.09 4.16 -10.35
CA LEU A 25 -7.21 5.40 -11.12
C LEU A 25 -5.92 5.74 -11.86
N ALA A 26 -4.77 5.68 -11.18
CA ALA A 26 -3.45 5.91 -11.79
C ALA A 26 -3.16 4.89 -12.91
N ALA A 27 -3.49 3.62 -12.70
CA ALA A 27 -3.35 2.57 -13.71
C ALA A 27 -4.21 2.83 -14.96
N SER A 28 -5.42 3.37 -14.78
CA SER A 28 -6.32 3.75 -15.87
C SER A 28 -5.76 4.91 -16.70
N ILE A 29 -5.28 5.96 -16.03
CA ILE A 29 -4.65 7.12 -16.70
C ILE A 29 -3.39 6.71 -17.46
N LEU A 30 -2.61 5.80 -16.88
CA LEU A 30 -1.38 5.28 -17.47
C LEU A 30 -1.60 4.17 -18.50
N ASN A 31 -2.86 3.85 -18.85
CA ASN A 31 -3.24 2.78 -19.79
C ASN A 31 -2.50 1.45 -19.54
N MET A 32 -2.41 1.05 -18.27
CA MET A 32 -1.78 -0.22 -17.90
C MET A 32 -2.70 -1.41 -18.19
N ASP A 33 -2.11 -2.51 -18.65
CA ASP A 33 -2.82 -3.78 -18.82
C ASP A 33 -3.54 -4.20 -17.52
N PHE A 34 -4.83 -4.53 -17.63
CA PHE A 34 -5.71 -4.88 -16.50
C PHE A 34 -5.12 -5.94 -15.56
N LYS A 35 -4.52 -7.01 -16.11
CA LYS A 35 -3.90 -8.06 -15.30
C LYS A 35 -2.70 -7.53 -14.50
N LYS A 36 -1.87 -6.67 -15.11
CA LYS A 36 -0.68 -6.13 -14.44
C LYS A 36 -1.06 -5.11 -13.38
N SER A 37 -2.07 -4.28 -13.64
CA SER A 37 -2.56 -3.30 -12.68
C SER A 37 -3.20 -3.96 -11.46
N ILE A 38 -4.02 -5.01 -11.63
CA ILE A 38 -4.56 -5.78 -10.51
C ILE A 38 -3.45 -6.37 -9.63
N ILE A 39 -2.47 -7.04 -10.24
CA ILE A 39 -1.40 -7.69 -9.47
C ILE A 39 -0.56 -6.64 -8.72
N ALA A 40 -0.24 -5.52 -9.37
CA ALA A 40 0.49 -4.41 -8.73
C ALA A 40 -0.27 -3.81 -7.54
N VAL A 41 -1.57 -3.54 -7.73
CA VAL A 41 -2.42 -2.94 -6.70
C VAL A 41 -2.63 -3.91 -5.54
N MET A 42 -3.00 -5.17 -5.81
CA MET A 42 -3.19 -6.17 -4.75
C MET A 42 -1.90 -6.41 -3.96
N GLY A 43 -0.77 -6.54 -4.64
CA GLY A 43 0.53 -6.66 -4.00
C GLY A 43 0.83 -5.47 -3.10
N GLY A 44 0.59 -4.25 -3.59
CA GLY A 44 0.80 -3.03 -2.82
C GLY A 44 -0.09 -2.96 -1.57
N VAL A 45 -1.37 -3.32 -1.68
CA VAL A 45 -2.31 -3.31 -0.55
C VAL A 45 -1.88 -4.27 0.56
N VAL A 46 -1.43 -5.48 0.20
CA VAL A 46 -0.95 -6.46 1.19
C VAL A 46 0.26 -5.90 1.94
N VAL A 47 1.21 -5.28 1.22
CA VAL A 47 2.39 -4.67 1.85
C VAL A 47 2.01 -3.48 2.74
N ALA A 48 1.12 -2.59 2.26
CA ALA A 48 0.65 -1.46 3.05
C ALA A 48 -0.05 -1.92 4.35
N GLY A 49 -0.86 -2.98 4.27
CA GLY A 49 -1.53 -3.59 5.42
C GLY A 49 -0.54 -4.16 6.43
N LEU A 50 0.49 -4.88 5.98
CA LEU A 50 1.54 -5.41 6.84
C LEU A 50 2.34 -4.30 7.54
N LEU A 51 2.69 -3.24 6.81
CA LEU A 51 3.43 -2.10 7.38
C LEU A 51 2.63 -1.41 8.49
N ILE A 52 1.36 -1.10 8.22
CA ILE A 52 0.48 -0.47 9.22
C ILE A 52 0.21 -1.40 10.39
N TYR A 53 0.00 -2.70 10.16
CA TYR A 53 -0.20 -3.67 11.23
C TYR A 53 1.00 -3.71 12.19
N LEU A 54 2.23 -3.82 11.66
CA LEU A 54 3.45 -3.84 12.47
C LEU A 54 3.68 -2.51 13.20
N ALA A 55 3.47 -1.38 12.52
CA ALA A 55 3.60 -0.06 13.15
C ALA A 55 2.57 0.11 14.28
N THR A 56 1.32 -0.29 14.06
CA THR A 56 0.23 -0.12 15.02
C THR A 56 0.42 -1.03 16.23
N THR A 57 0.73 -2.30 16.01
CA THR A 57 0.98 -3.25 17.12
C THR A 57 2.21 -2.87 17.94
N GLY A 58 3.28 -2.39 17.30
CA GLY A 58 4.46 -1.87 18.00
C GLY A 58 4.16 -0.63 18.85
N VAL A 59 3.45 0.36 18.30
CA VAL A 59 3.06 1.58 19.03
C VAL A 59 2.13 1.24 20.19
N ILE A 60 1.13 0.39 19.97
CA ILE A 60 0.19 -0.04 21.00
C ILE A 60 0.94 -0.79 22.12
N SER A 61 1.85 -1.70 21.78
CA SER A 61 2.63 -2.44 22.78
C SER A 61 3.55 -1.52 23.59
N ALA A 62 4.24 -0.57 22.94
CA ALA A 62 5.09 0.40 23.63
C ALA A 62 4.28 1.30 24.57
N TRP A 63 3.08 1.71 24.14
CA TRP A 63 2.16 2.48 24.96
C TRP A 63 1.71 1.71 26.20
N PHE A 64 1.30 0.44 26.05
CA PHE A 64 0.93 -0.41 27.17
C PHE A 64 2.09 -0.65 28.14
N ALA A 65 3.32 -0.83 27.63
CA ALA A 65 4.50 -0.99 28.47
C ALA A 65 4.86 0.27 29.26
N PHE A 66 4.51 1.47 28.78
CA PHE A 66 4.69 2.72 29.52
C PHE A 66 3.64 2.91 30.63
N MET A 67 2.42 2.40 30.45
CA MET A 67 1.33 2.55 31.41
C MET A 67 1.35 1.54 32.57
N ASN A 68 2.11 0.46 32.45
CA ASN A 68 2.21 -0.62 33.44
C ASN A 68 3.48 -0.51 34.28
#